data_AF-A0A142WY15-F1
#
_entry.id   AF-A0A142WY15-F1
#
_cell.length_a   1.000
_cell.length_b   1.000
_cell.length_c   1.000
_cell.angle_alpha   90.00
_cell.angle_beta   90.00
_cell.angle_gamma   90.00
#
_symmetry.space_group_name_H-M   'P 1'
#
loop_
_entity.id
_entity.type
_entity.pdbx_description
1 polymer ?
#
loop_
_entity_poly.entity_id
_entity_poly.type
_entity_poly.pdbx_seq_one_letter_code
_entity_poly.pdbx_strand_id
1 'polypeptide(L)'
;MSNWFSKATNVFKGPGDETPRPFEMECECGVRHAGLRKRSPQRIVCRDCGTSLFVLPRDVYPPPKMAAASSAAAAAAPASGAAAEEEPPPTKGPRSESQESDARPGLAPVQSVLDDVVVLDDEAERKARKPKKKKELEPPPRPEPPRPPQRLLRPYHFIFAAVGLVLVFTGYFAIRSQNYEHALVTYKEQAELGMAAVSQQKWLDAKPHLEQAADAADILDRHDAEATRIRQYRSETVAMGLLAPASLIEIVAEADRTLPDNVHLWPADFHSKYYDRWLILELPARRLKLDPKRDTLTTYLEWSVPTETGRPVVLATFPALEKFPLTEQPRTVIIGVQLESVTWERESRKDTVGRWIVRFNQETSILWTDLDAYEAAGMTFSDDYRPSRSTEAALQRQRESLGLETPAPPAGDPDAPASPADAPAPEQTT
;
A
#
# COMPACT_ATOMS: atom_id res chain seq x y z
N MET A 1 10.18 -22.21 29.46
CA MET A 1 8.96 -22.90 29.00
C MET A 1 8.97 -23.08 27.47
N SER A 2 10.04 -23.66 26.92
CA SER A 2 10.33 -23.66 25.46
C SER A 2 10.39 -25.07 24.84
N ASN A 3 10.10 -26.13 25.60
CA ASN A 3 10.22 -27.52 25.13
C ASN A 3 8.93 -28.15 24.58
N TRP A 4 7.80 -27.42 24.56
CA TRP A 4 6.55 -27.94 23.97
C TRP A 4 6.60 -27.92 22.42
N PHE A 5 7.10 -26.83 21.83
CA PHE A 5 7.11 -26.64 20.37
C PHE A 5 8.02 -27.63 19.64
N SER A 6 9.14 -28.03 20.25
CA SER A 6 10.07 -29.03 19.71
C SER A 6 9.52 -30.46 19.76
N LYS A 7 8.54 -30.74 20.63
CA LYS A 7 7.84 -32.04 20.63
C LYS A 7 6.73 -32.11 19.57
N ALA A 8 6.04 -31.01 19.28
CA ALA A 8 5.01 -30.98 18.25
C ALA A 8 5.58 -31.11 16.83
N THR A 9 6.73 -30.49 16.56
CA THR A 9 7.37 -30.53 15.23
C THR A 9 7.96 -31.91 14.87
N ASN A 10 8.34 -32.72 15.86
CA ASN A 10 8.80 -34.08 15.62
C ASN A 10 7.66 -35.08 15.35
N VAL A 11 6.40 -34.75 15.67
CA VAL A 11 5.23 -35.60 15.32
C VAL A 11 4.88 -35.49 13.83
N PHE A 12 5.18 -34.35 13.19
CA PHE A 12 4.96 -34.15 11.76
C PHE A 12 6.12 -34.66 10.87
N LYS A 13 7.27 -34.97 11.46
CA LYS A 13 8.37 -35.67 10.78
C LYS A 13 8.11 -37.18 10.83
N GLY A 14 7.12 -37.63 10.04
CA GLY A 14 6.84 -39.05 9.84
C GLY A 14 8.10 -39.81 9.37
N PRO A 15 8.22 -41.11 9.72
CA PRO A 15 9.37 -41.93 9.35
C PRO A 15 9.58 -41.95 7.83
N GLY A 16 10.85 -41.88 7.44
CA GLY A 16 11.33 -41.51 6.11
C GLY A 16 11.02 -42.48 4.97
N ASP A 17 11.39 -42.00 3.78
CA ASP A 17 11.46 -42.69 2.49
C ASP A 17 10.22 -43.44 2.06
N GLU A 18 9.17 -42.65 1.84
CA GLU A 18 8.02 -43.11 1.07
C GLU A 18 8.28 -42.99 -0.42
N THR A 19 8.25 -44.14 -1.07
CA THR A 19 8.38 -44.30 -2.52
C THR A 19 7.42 -43.37 -3.27
N PRO A 20 7.92 -42.63 -4.29
CA PRO A 20 7.10 -41.67 -5.02
C PRO A 20 5.95 -42.39 -5.72
N ARG A 21 4.70 -42.00 -5.42
CA ARG A 21 3.50 -42.58 -6.04
C ARG A 21 3.29 -41.96 -7.43
N PRO A 22 3.16 -42.77 -8.49
CA PRO A 22 2.79 -42.25 -9.79
C PRO A 22 1.35 -41.72 -9.78
N PHE A 23 1.07 -40.73 -10.63
CA PHE A 23 -0.28 -40.32 -10.99
C PHE A 23 -0.44 -40.38 -12.51
N GLU A 24 -1.67 -40.58 -12.96
CA GLU A 24 -2.09 -40.45 -14.35
C GLU A 24 -3.39 -39.64 -14.36
N MET A 25 -3.48 -38.64 -15.23
CA MET A 25 -4.66 -37.80 -15.40
C MET A 25 -4.82 -37.40 -16.87
N GLU A 26 -6.06 -37.18 -17.31
CA GLU A 26 -6.38 -36.81 -18.68
C GLU A 26 -6.71 -35.31 -18.76
N CYS A 27 -6.11 -34.62 -19.72
CA CYS A 27 -6.41 -33.22 -20.03
C CYS A 27 -7.74 -33.12 -20.79
N GLU A 28 -8.36 -31.94 -20.80
CA GLU A 28 -9.62 -31.70 -21.55
C GLU A 28 -9.50 -31.96 -23.05
N CYS A 29 -8.29 -31.86 -23.61
CA CYS A 29 -8.01 -32.18 -25.01
C CYS A 29 -7.80 -33.69 -25.27
N GLY A 30 -7.95 -34.56 -24.26
CA GLY A 30 -7.78 -36.01 -24.34
C GLY A 30 -6.33 -36.50 -24.14
N VAL A 31 -5.38 -35.58 -23.92
CA VAL A 31 -3.95 -35.94 -23.70
C VAL A 31 -3.74 -36.44 -22.29
N ARG A 32 -3.07 -37.58 -22.14
CA ARG A 32 -2.74 -38.16 -20.83
C ARG A 32 -1.42 -37.63 -20.29
N HIS A 33 -1.44 -37.22 -19.02
CA HIS A 33 -0.29 -36.77 -18.26
C HIS A 33 0.01 -37.77 -17.15
N ALA A 34 1.25 -38.27 -17.11
CA ALA A 34 1.73 -39.13 -16.04
C ALA A 34 2.98 -38.54 -15.39
N GLY A 35 3.16 -38.78 -14.09
CA GLY A 35 4.32 -38.29 -13.35
C GLY A 35 4.34 -38.80 -11.92
N LEU A 36 5.28 -38.31 -11.13
CA LEU A 36 5.41 -38.66 -9.71
C LEU A 36 4.83 -37.54 -8.84
N ARG A 37 3.95 -37.89 -7.90
CA ARG A 37 3.37 -36.93 -6.96
C ARG A 37 4.42 -36.44 -5.97
N LYS A 38 4.54 -35.12 -5.81
CA LYS A 38 5.38 -34.47 -4.80
C LYS A 38 4.62 -34.23 -3.49
N ARG A 39 5.35 -33.86 -2.43
CA ARG A 39 4.78 -33.39 -1.15
C ARG A 39 4.13 -32.01 -1.27
N SER A 40 4.55 -31.21 -2.25
CA SER A 40 3.95 -29.92 -2.61
C SER A 40 2.99 -30.08 -3.80
N PRO A 41 2.01 -29.17 -3.96
CA PRO A 41 1.12 -29.17 -5.12
C PRO A 41 1.93 -28.97 -6.41
N GLN A 42 1.53 -29.65 -7.49
CA GLN A 42 2.21 -29.53 -8.78
C GLN A 42 1.25 -28.97 -9.84
N ARG A 43 1.74 -28.03 -10.65
CA ARG A 43 1.02 -27.51 -11.81
C ARG A 43 1.67 -28.06 -13.09
N ILE A 44 0.87 -28.66 -13.96
CA ILE A 44 1.30 -29.24 -15.24
C ILE A 44 0.61 -28.46 -16.34
N VAL A 45 1.36 -27.99 -17.33
CA VAL A 45 0.79 -27.31 -18.51
C VAL A 45 0.73 -28.33 -19.65
N CYS A 46 -0.46 -28.58 -20.18
CA CYS A 46 -0.62 -29.45 -21.34
C CYS A 46 0.08 -28.83 -22.56
N ARG A 47 0.91 -29.60 -23.24
CA ARG A 47 1.65 -29.11 -24.41
C ARG A 47 0.76 -28.87 -25.63
N ASP A 48 -0.36 -29.58 -25.73
CA ASP A 48 -1.21 -29.54 -26.92
C ASP A 48 -2.26 -28.42 -26.86
N CYS A 49 -2.91 -28.22 -25.71
CA CYS A 49 -3.94 -27.18 -25.55
C CYS A 49 -3.55 -26.00 -24.65
N GLY A 50 -2.41 -26.08 -23.94
CA GLY A 50 -1.98 -25.04 -23.01
C GLY A 50 -2.74 -24.99 -21.69
N THR A 51 -3.79 -25.80 -21.50
CA THR A 51 -4.55 -25.86 -20.25
C THR A 51 -3.66 -26.33 -19.10
N SER A 52 -3.76 -25.64 -17.95
CA SER A 52 -3.01 -26.03 -16.76
C SER A 52 -3.82 -26.96 -15.86
N LEU A 53 -3.26 -28.13 -15.58
CA LEU A 53 -3.78 -29.16 -14.69
C LEU A 53 -3.09 -29.06 -13.32
N PHE A 54 -3.87 -29.21 -12.24
CA PHE A 54 -3.35 -29.22 -10.88
C PHE A 54 -3.34 -30.64 -10.32
N VAL A 55 -2.18 -31.10 -9.88
CA VAL A 55 -2.00 -32.36 -9.16
C VAL A 55 -1.93 -32.04 -7.68
N LEU A 56 -2.92 -32.52 -6.94
CA LEU A 56 -2.98 -32.34 -5.49
C LEU A 56 -1.77 -33.00 -4.81
N PRO A 57 -1.28 -32.39 -3.71
CA PRO A 57 -0.30 -33.03 -2.85
C PRO A 57 -0.80 -34.40 -2.42
N ARG A 58 0.14 -35.27 -2.03
CA ARG A 58 -0.23 -36.50 -1.35
C ARG A 58 -1.08 -36.18 -0.13
N ASP A 59 -2.16 -36.94 0.07
CA ASP A 59 -3.01 -36.82 1.26
C ASP A 59 -2.15 -36.94 2.51
N VAL A 60 -2.06 -35.84 3.26
CA VAL A 60 -1.21 -35.72 4.46
C VAL A 60 -1.93 -36.33 5.67
N TYR A 61 -3.23 -36.61 5.54
CA TYR A 61 -3.97 -37.21 6.62
C TYR A 61 -3.69 -38.71 6.68
N PRO A 62 -3.28 -39.23 7.85
CA PRO A 62 -3.18 -40.67 8.03
C PRO A 62 -4.57 -41.26 7.76
N PRO A 63 -4.66 -42.39 7.05
CA PRO A 63 -5.94 -43.06 6.86
C PRO A 63 -6.56 -43.25 8.24
N PRO A 64 -7.86 -42.93 8.42
CA PRO A 64 -8.52 -43.08 9.71
C PRO A 64 -8.24 -44.49 10.19
N LYS A 65 -7.65 -44.59 11.39
CA LYS A 65 -7.31 -45.87 11.99
C LYS A 65 -8.64 -46.60 12.14
N MET A 66 -8.95 -47.49 11.20
CA MET A 66 -10.17 -48.28 11.27
C MET A 66 -10.04 -49.05 12.57
N ALA A 67 -10.81 -48.64 13.58
CA ALA A 67 -10.91 -49.38 14.82
C ALA A 67 -11.26 -50.80 14.39
N ALA A 68 -10.37 -51.75 14.69
CA ALA A 68 -10.53 -53.13 14.29
C ALA A 68 -11.95 -53.54 14.64
N ALA A 69 -12.78 -53.73 13.61
CA ALA A 69 -14.14 -54.15 13.79
C ALA A 69 -14.06 -55.51 14.49
N SER A 70 -14.38 -55.49 15.78
CA SER A 70 -14.55 -56.68 16.60
C SER A 70 -15.48 -57.63 15.87
N SER A 71 -14.93 -58.69 15.27
CA SER A 71 -15.68 -59.76 14.65
C SER A 71 -16.29 -60.65 15.74
N ALA A 72 -17.26 -60.11 16.47
CA ALA A 72 -18.01 -60.82 17.49
C ALA A 72 -19.50 -60.46 17.41
N ALA A 73 -20.12 -60.70 16.25
CA ALA A 73 -21.57 -60.71 16.12
C ALA A 73 -21.99 -61.49 14.86
N ALA A 74 -21.75 -62.80 14.87
CA ALA A 74 -22.38 -63.73 13.94
C ALA A 74 -23.03 -64.85 14.75
N ALA A 75 -24.18 -64.56 15.39
CA ALA A 75 -25.21 -65.54 15.70
C ALA A 75 -26.48 -64.83 16.18
N ALA A 76 -27.61 -65.23 15.58
CA ALA A 76 -28.99 -65.05 16.01
C ALA A 76 -29.70 -63.71 15.68
N ALA A 77 -30.52 -63.78 14.63
CA ALA A 77 -31.85 -63.18 14.58
C ALA A 77 -32.89 -64.33 14.61
N PRO A 78 -34.23 -64.11 14.67
CA PRO A 78 -35.02 -62.92 15.04
C PRO A 78 -36.20 -63.24 16.01
N ALA A 79 -36.86 -62.23 16.59
CA ALA A 79 -38.33 -62.18 16.77
C ALA A 79 -38.83 -60.91 17.53
N SER A 80 -39.70 -60.15 16.86
CA SER A 80 -41.03 -59.67 17.32
C SER A 80 -41.20 -58.84 18.61
N GLY A 81 -41.88 -57.68 18.46
CA GLY A 81 -42.73 -57.03 19.47
C GLY A 81 -42.27 -55.59 19.80
N ALA A 82 -42.87 -54.53 19.25
CA ALA A 82 -44.15 -53.90 19.63
C ALA A 82 -44.13 -53.16 20.98
N ALA A 83 -44.41 -51.84 20.88
CA ALA A 83 -45.05 -50.94 21.86
C ALA A 83 -44.21 -50.18 22.92
N ALA A 84 -44.72 -48.96 23.18
CA ALA A 84 -44.43 -47.97 24.25
C ALA A 84 -43.12 -47.17 24.10
N GLU A 85 -43.12 -45.85 23.85
CA GLU A 85 -43.66 -44.74 24.66
C GLU A 85 -42.94 -44.60 26.01
N GLU A 86 -41.91 -43.74 26.07
CA GLU A 86 -41.62 -42.86 27.21
C GLU A 86 -40.45 -41.91 26.87
N GLU A 87 -40.73 -40.60 26.81
CA GLU A 87 -39.74 -39.53 26.96
C GLU A 87 -39.16 -39.54 28.39
N PRO A 88 -37.86 -39.25 28.55
CA PRO A 88 -37.45 -38.43 29.69
C PRO A 88 -36.30 -37.44 29.32
N PRO A 89 -35.80 -36.61 30.24
CA PRO A 89 -36.13 -35.18 30.37
C PRO A 89 -34.95 -34.26 29.99
N PRO A 90 -35.15 -32.92 29.94
CA PRO A 90 -34.10 -31.97 29.58
C PRO A 90 -33.05 -31.82 30.68
N THR A 91 -31.81 -32.14 30.34
CA THR A 91 -30.63 -31.89 31.18
C THR A 91 -30.35 -30.40 31.27
N LYS A 92 -30.62 -29.83 32.45
CA LYS A 92 -30.13 -28.52 32.89
C LYS A 92 -28.63 -28.60 33.18
N GLY A 93 -27.86 -27.67 32.62
CA GLY A 93 -26.45 -27.42 32.95
C GLY A 93 -26.09 -25.96 32.66
N PRO A 94 -25.16 -25.34 33.39
CA PRO A 94 -25.43 -24.06 34.03
C PRO A 94 -24.96 -22.81 33.27
N ARG A 95 -25.77 -21.78 33.45
CA ARG A 95 -25.51 -20.35 33.29
C ARG A 95 -24.25 -19.95 34.06
N SER A 96 -23.18 -19.60 33.34
CA SER A 96 -22.03 -18.90 33.91
C SER A 96 -22.27 -17.40 33.76
N GLU A 97 -22.91 -16.84 34.78
CA GLU A 97 -22.96 -15.42 35.07
C GLU A 97 -21.67 -15.10 35.83
N SER A 98 -20.74 -14.43 35.16
CA SER A 98 -19.58 -13.80 35.80
C SER A 98 -19.58 -12.35 35.36
N GLN A 99 -20.37 -11.57 36.11
CA GLN A 99 -20.04 -10.19 36.39
C GLN A 99 -18.67 -10.18 37.07
N GLU A 100 -17.67 -9.62 36.41
CA GLU A 100 -16.53 -9.02 37.12
C GLU A 100 -16.44 -7.57 36.67
N SER A 101 -17.03 -6.73 37.52
CA SER A 101 -16.85 -5.30 37.59
C SER A 101 -15.42 -5.00 38.00
N ASP A 102 -14.61 -4.45 37.10
CA ASP A 102 -13.41 -3.73 37.50
C ASP A 102 -13.53 -2.27 37.12
N ALA A 103 -13.69 -1.48 38.17
CA ALA A 103 -13.68 -0.03 38.17
C ALA A 103 -12.34 0.47 37.66
N ARG A 104 -12.35 1.20 36.54
CA ARG A 104 -11.25 2.11 36.20
C ARG A 104 -11.58 3.53 36.70
N PRO A 105 -10.65 4.17 37.43
CA PRO A 105 -10.85 5.50 37.98
C PRO A 105 -10.91 6.56 36.88
N GLY A 106 -11.74 7.57 37.13
CA GLY A 106 -12.03 8.66 36.21
C GLY A 106 -10.78 9.35 35.66
N LEU A 107 -10.72 9.42 34.34
CA LEU A 107 -9.89 10.38 33.64
C LEU A 107 -10.70 11.66 33.47
N ALA A 108 -10.11 12.75 33.96
CA ALA A 108 -10.59 14.12 33.90
C ALA A 108 -10.91 14.54 32.44
N PRO A 109 -11.83 15.50 32.25
CA PRO A 109 -12.10 16.04 30.93
C PRO A 109 -10.84 16.74 30.40
N VAL A 110 -10.28 16.20 29.31
CA VAL A 110 -9.28 16.89 28.50
C VAL A 110 -9.99 18.10 27.89
N GLN A 111 -9.65 19.28 28.40
CA GLN A 111 -10.01 20.55 27.79
C GLN A 111 -9.44 20.55 26.37
N SER A 112 -10.34 20.64 25.40
CA SER A 112 -10.03 20.98 24.02
C SER A 112 -9.37 22.36 23.99
N VAL A 113 -8.06 22.38 23.81
CA VAL A 113 -7.35 23.57 23.32
C VAL A 113 -7.71 23.67 21.85
N LEU A 114 -8.78 24.42 21.59
CA LEU A 114 -9.09 24.94 20.27
C LEU A 114 -8.00 25.96 19.95
N ASP A 115 -7.16 25.65 18.95
CA ASP A 115 -6.32 26.65 18.33
C ASP A 115 -7.21 27.68 17.62
N ASP A 116 -6.90 28.94 17.91
CA ASP A 116 -7.40 30.15 17.29
C ASP A 116 -7.21 30.10 15.76
N VAL A 117 -8.22 29.60 15.06
CA VAL A 117 -8.43 29.99 13.66
C VAL A 117 -9.00 31.40 13.71
N VAL A 118 -8.16 32.36 13.33
CA VAL A 118 -8.54 33.72 12.96
C VAL A 118 -9.55 33.61 11.82
N VAL A 119 -10.82 33.55 12.18
CA VAL A 119 -11.96 33.81 11.30
C VAL A 119 -11.86 35.29 10.97
N LEU A 120 -11.46 35.59 9.75
CA LEU A 120 -11.69 36.90 9.15
C LEU A 120 -13.21 37.04 9.01
N ASP A 121 -13.81 37.74 9.98
CA ASP A 121 -15.20 38.18 9.98
C ASP A 121 -15.51 38.97 8.70
N ASP A 122 -16.09 38.29 7.71
CA ASP A 122 -16.77 38.87 6.55
C ASP A 122 -18.26 39.09 6.87
N GLU A 123 -18.55 39.60 8.07
CA GLU A 123 -19.90 39.84 8.57
C GLU A 123 -20.13 41.32 8.90
N ALA A 124 -20.05 42.17 7.87
CA ALA A 124 -20.40 43.58 7.99
C ALA A 124 -21.15 44.16 6.78
N GLU A 125 -21.98 43.38 6.07
CA GLU A 125 -22.78 43.95 4.96
C GLU A 125 -24.26 43.52 4.94
N ARG A 126 -24.94 43.56 6.10
CA ARG A 126 -26.41 43.69 6.15
C ARG A 126 -26.84 44.73 7.18
N LYS A 127 -26.62 46.01 6.85
CA LYS A 127 -27.33 47.11 7.51
C LYS A 127 -28.30 47.79 6.54
N ALA A 128 -29.58 47.46 6.75
CA ALA A 128 -30.73 48.36 6.71
C ALA A 128 -30.71 49.51 5.68
N ARG A 129 -31.40 49.27 4.56
CA ARG A 129 -31.94 50.33 3.68
C ARG A 129 -32.84 51.26 4.50
N LYS A 130 -32.35 52.45 4.85
CA LYS A 130 -33.18 53.58 5.31
C LYS A 130 -33.72 54.36 4.08
N PRO A 131 -34.98 54.84 4.12
CA PRO A 131 -35.58 55.55 3.00
C PRO A 131 -34.94 56.93 2.79
N LYS A 132 -34.66 57.23 1.51
CA LYS A 132 -34.13 58.51 1.00
C LYS A 132 -35.01 59.68 1.45
N LYS A 133 -34.49 60.53 2.33
CA LYS A 133 -35.01 61.87 2.59
C LYS A 133 -34.63 62.75 1.39
N LYS A 134 -35.63 63.17 0.62
CA LYS A 134 -35.54 64.09 -0.52
C LYS A 134 -34.91 65.39 -0.01
N LYS A 135 -33.62 65.60 -0.30
CA LYS A 135 -32.93 66.85 0.01
C LYS A 135 -33.31 67.84 -1.08
N GLU A 136 -33.94 68.91 -0.62
CA GLU A 136 -34.34 70.07 -1.39
C GLU A 136 -33.14 70.66 -2.14
N LEU A 137 -33.44 71.11 -3.35
CA LEU A 137 -32.51 71.58 -4.36
C LEU A 137 -31.85 72.88 -3.88
N GLU A 138 -30.64 72.77 -3.33
CA GLU A 138 -29.78 73.94 -3.09
C GLU A 138 -29.11 74.33 -4.43
N PRO A 139 -29.09 75.62 -4.81
CA PRO A 139 -28.61 76.08 -6.12
C PRO A 139 -27.14 75.71 -6.36
N PRO A 140 -26.74 75.50 -7.64
CA PRO A 140 -25.42 74.98 -7.97
C PRO A 140 -24.32 75.93 -7.46
N PRO A 141 -23.39 75.44 -6.61
CA PRO A 141 -22.23 76.23 -6.23
C PRO A 141 -21.36 76.47 -7.47
N ARG A 142 -20.97 77.74 -7.60
CA ARG A 142 -20.07 78.29 -8.62
C ARG A 142 -18.87 77.34 -8.85
N PRO A 143 -18.48 77.04 -10.10
CA PRO A 143 -17.34 76.17 -10.37
C PRO A 143 -16.07 76.79 -9.77
N GLU A 144 -15.60 76.22 -8.67
CA GLU A 144 -14.28 76.52 -8.13
C GLU A 144 -13.22 76.00 -9.11
N PRO A 145 -12.17 76.80 -9.40
CA PRO A 145 -11.12 76.39 -10.31
C PRO A 145 -10.45 75.11 -9.79
N PRO A 146 -10.06 74.16 -10.67
CA PRO A 146 -9.45 72.91 -10.27
C PRO A 146 -8.19 73.21 -9.45
N ARG A 147 -8.24 72.88 -8.17
CA ARG A 147 -7.07 73.03 -7.30
C ARG A 147 -5.98 72.11 -7.87
N PRO A 148 -4.79 72.63 -8.18
CA PRO A 148 -3.71 71.80 -8.71
C PRO A 148 -3.47 70.67 -7.71
N PRO A 149 -3.35 69.41 -8.17
CA PRO A 149 -3.11 68.29 -7.28
C PRO A 149 -1.84 68.60 -6.50
N GLN A 150 -1.99 68.85 -5.20
CA GLN A 150 -0.87 69.08 -4.31
C GLN A 150 -0.04 67.80 -4.35
N ARG A 151 1.10 67.86 -5.04
CA ARG A 151 2.10 66.79 -5.09
C ARG A 151 2.68 66.64 -3.69
N LEU A 152 1.94 65.93 -2.84
CA LEU A 152 2.23 65.63 -1.44
C LEU A 152 3.23 64.49 -1.26
N LEU A 153 3.99 64.15 -2.30
CA LEU A 153 5.17 63.31 -2.18
C LEU A 153 6.32 64.18 -1.67
N ARG A 154 6.32 64.45 -0.36
CA ARG A 154 7.48 65.03 0.32
C ARG A 154 8.67 64.09 0.11
N PRO A 155 9.82 64.57 -0.40
CA PRO A 155 10.97 63.72 -0.74
C PRO A 155 11.45 62.83 0.41
N TYR A 156 11.22 63.24 1.66
CA TYR A 156 11.56 62.47 2.85
C TYR A 156 10.84 61.11 2.96
N HIS A 157 9.63 60.94 2.43
CA HIS A 157 8.93 59.64 2.50
C HIS A 157 9.61 58.56 1.64
N PHE A 158 10.22 58.93 0.51
CA PHE A 158 10.99 57.98 -0.30
C PHE A 158 12.24 57.50 0.43
N ILE A 159 12.90 58.38 1.20
CA ILE A 159 14.09 58.02 1.96
C ILE A 159 13.72 56.99 3.04
N PHE A 160 12.65 57.23 3.82
CA PHE A 160 12.21 56.27 4.84
C PHE A 160 11.75 54.94 4.23
N ALA A 161 11.04 54.97 3.10
CA ALA A 161 10.64 53.75 2.40
C ALA A 161 11.86 52.94 1.91
N ALA A 162 12.88 53.62 1.36
CA ALA A 162 14.11 52.98 0.92
C ALA A 162 14.89 52.37 2.10
N VAL A 163 15.03 53.10 3.22
CA VAL A 163 15.69 52.57 4.44
C VAL A 163 14.91 51.38 5.01
N GLY A 164 13.58 51.46 5.08
CA GLY A 164 12.74 50.36 5.52
C GLY A 164 12.88 49.12 4.63
N LEU A 165 12.92 49.30 3.31
CA LEU A 165 13.13 48.21 2.35
C LEU A 165 14.48 47.54 2.55
N VAL A 166 15.56 48.32 2.74
CA VAL A 166 16.89 47.78 3.03
C VAL A 166 16.89 46.98 4.33
N LEU A 167 16.27 47.49 5.40
CA LEU A 167 16.19 46.76 6.68
C LEU A 167 15.42 45.44 6.57
N VAL A 168 14.28 45.44 5.87
CA VAL A 168 13.50 44.22 5.61
C VAL A 168 14.31 43.22 4.78
N PHE A 169 15.01 43.69 3.76
CA PHE A 169 15.85 42.86 2.90
C PHE A 169 17.03 42.26 3.68
N THR A 170 17.74 43.06 4.47
CA THR A 170 18.84 42.58 5.32
C THR A 170 18.35 41.57 6.36
N GLY A 171 17.21 41.83 7.00
CA GLY A 171 16.60 40.88 7.95
C GLY A 171 16.22 39.54 7.29
N TYR A 172 15.60 39.61 6.11
CA TYR A 172 15.27 38.42 5.32
C TYR A 172 16.54 37.62 4.95
N PHE A 173 17.60 38.28 4.48
CA PHE A 173 18.87 37.63 4.13
C PHE A 173 19.56 37.01 5.35
N ALA A 174 19.55 37.66 6.51
CA ALA A 174 20.12 37.12 7.74
C ALA A 174 19.41 35.83 8.17
N ILE A 175 18.07 35.83 8.20
CA ILE A 175 17.27 34.64 8.53
C ILE A 175 17.50 33.53 7.51
N ARG A 176 17.49 33.87 6.21
CA ARG A 176 17.74 32.91 5.13
C ARG A 176 19.13 32.28 5.24
N SER A 177 20.16 33.07 5.57
CA SER A 177 21.53 32.58 5.76
C SER A 177 21.62 31.63 6.95
N GLN A 178 21.01 31.99 8.08
CA GLN A 178 20.99 31.14 9.28
C GLN A 178 20.26 29.82 9.03
N ASN A 179 19.12 29.87 8.33
CA ASN A 179 18.37 28.66 7.96
C ASN A 179 19.18 27.77 7.01
N TYR A 180 19.94 28.36 6.09
CA TYR A 180 20.80 27.61 5.17
C TYR A 180 21.97 26.93 5.90
N GLU A 181 22.64 27.63 6.82
CA GLU A 181 23.72 27.05 7.64
C GLU A 181 23.21 25.91 8.53
N HIS A 182 22.07 26.12 9.19
CA HIS A 182 21.42 25.08 10.00
C HIS A 182 21.04 23.87 9.14
N ALA A 183 20.39 24.08 8.00
CA ALA A 183 20.02 22.99 7.09
C ALA A 183 21.25 22.21 6.59
N LEU A 184 22.38 22.87 6.35
CA LEU A 184 23.61 22.20 5.94
C LEU A 184 24.15 21.25 7.01
N VAL A 185 24.14 21.68 8.28
CA VAL A 185 24.57 20.85 9.41
C VAL A 185 23.58 19.69 9.62
N THR A 186 22.28 20.00 9.68
CA THR A 186 21.21 19.01 9.85
C THR A 186 21.24 17.97 8.74
N TYR A 187 21.37 18.38 7.48
CA TYR A 187 21.44 17.44 6.35
C TYR A 187 22.56 16.42 6.54
N LYS A 188 23.78 16.88 6.84
CA LYS A 188 24.94 15.98 6.97
C LYS A 188 24.76 14.97 8.10
N GLU A 189 24.41 15.47 9.29
CA GLU A 189 24.26 14.63 10.49
C GLU A 189 23.10 13.65 10.33
N GLN A 190 21.93 14.13 9.92
CA GLN A 190 20.73 13.30 9.83
C GLN A 190 20.79 12.34 8.63
N ALA A 191 21.43 12.71 7.51
CA ALA A 191 21.65 11.80 6.40
C ALA A 191 22.56 10.64 6.81
N GLU A 192 23.66 10.91 7.52
CA GLU A 192 24.57 9.87 8.00
C GLU A 192 23.88 8.91 8.97
N LEU A 193 23.15 9.45 9.96
CA LEU A 193 22.40 8.64 10.93
C LEU A 193 21.31 7.80 10.26
N GLY A 194 20.53 8.41 9.34
CA GLY A 194 19.48 7.72 8.61
C GLY A 194 20.03 6.60 7.72
N MET A 195 21.11 6.86 6.98
CA MET A 195 21.76 5.86 6.13
C MET A 195 22.46 4.76 6.94
N ALA A 196 23.02 5.08 8.10
CA ALA A 196 23.56 4.09 9.03
C ALA A 196 22.45 3.19 9.59
N ALA A 197 21.27 3.72 9.88
CA ALA A 197 20.13 2.92 10.32
C ALA A 197 19.57 2.04 9.18
N VAL A 198 19.48 2.55 7.95
CA VAL A 198 19.10 1.77 6.74
C VAL A 198 20.05 0.61 6.52
N SER A 199 21.37 0.83 6.58
CA SER A 199 22.36 -0.25 6.38
C SER A 199 22.32 -1.32 7.48
N GLN A 200 21.83 -0.97 8.68
CA GLN A 200 21.55 -1.91 9.78
C GLN A 200 20.16 -2.54 9.71
N GLN A 201 19.40 -2.31 8.63
CA GLN A 201 18.01 -2.76 8.45
C GLN A 201 17.05 -2.27 9.56
N LYS A 202 17.37 -1.15 10.21
CA LYS A 202 16.55 -0.52 11.25
C LYS A 202 15.65 0.56 10.65
N TRP A 203 14.71 0.15 9.81
CA TRP A 203 13.87 1.05 9.00
C TRP A 203 13.00 2.01 9.82
N LEU A 204 12.47 1.55 10.96
CA LEU A 204 11.67 2.38 11.87
C LEU A 204 12.52 3.48 12.54
N ASP A 205 13.76 3.17 12.90
CA ASP A 205 14.69 4.14 13.50
C ASP A 205 15.23 5.11 12.43
N ALA A 206 15.38 4.66 11.18
CA ALA A 206 15.85 5.47 10.07
C ALA A 206 14.87 6.59 9.67
N LYS A 207 13.56 6.32 9.76
CA LYS A 207 12.50 7.23 9.30
C LYS A 207 12.67 8.69 9.78
N PRO A 208 12.73 9.00 11.09
CA PRO A 208 12.82 10.40 11.56
C PRO A 208 14.09 11.11 11.08
N HIS A 209 15.21 10.39 10.96
CA HIS A 209 16.46 10.94 10.45
C HIS A 209 16.37 11.25 8.95
N LEU A 210 15.78 10.34 8.16
CA LEU A 210 15.56 10.54 6.73
C LEU A 210 14.56 11.66 6.43
N GLU A 211 13.53 11.83 7.26
CA GLU A 211 12.60 12.97 7.16
C GLU A 211 13.32 14.30 7.36
N GLN A 212 14.08 14.45 8.45
CA GLN A 212 14.84 15.67 8.72
C GLN A 212 15.91 15.95 7.65
N ALA A 213 16.58 14.91 7.15
CA ALA A 213 17.57 15.04 6.08
C ALA A 213 16.93 15.48 4.76
N ALA A 214 15.76 14.92 4.40
CA ALA A 214 15.05 15.31 3.19
C ALA A 214 14.54 16.76 3.27
N ASP A 215 13.94 17.16 4.39
CA ASP A 215 13.44 18.53 4.58
C ASP A 215 14.61 19.54 4.54
N ALA A 216 15.75 19.20 5.14
CA ALA A 216 16.97 20.01 5.02
C ALA A 216 17.49 20.07 3.58
N ALA A 217 17.44 18.98 2.82
CA ALA A 217 17.82 18.96 1.41
C ALA A 217 16.94 19.88 0.54
N ASP A 218 15.65 19.98 0.87
CA ASP A 218 14.70 20.86 0.18
C ASP A 218 14.97 22.33 0.48
N ILE A 219 15.32 22.69 1.73
CA ILE A 219 15.76 24.05 2.09
C ILE A 219 17.06 24.44 1.35
N LEU A 220 17.97 23.48 1.17
CA LEU A 220 19.23 23.67 0.46
C LEU A 220 19.09 23.64 -1.07
N ASP A 221 17.89 23.36 -1.60
CA ASP A 221 17.61 23.18 -3.03
C ASP A 221 18.54 22.13 -3.70
N ARG A 222 18.80 21.03 -2.98
CA ARG A 222 19.70 19.95 -3.45
C ARG A 222 18.95 18.95 -4.34
N HIS A 223 19.45 18.75 -5.55
CA HIS A 223 18.91 17.79 -6.54
C HIS A 223 19.91 16.72 -6.97
N ASP A 224 20.97 16.51 -6.19
CA ASP A 224 21.97 15.48 -6.46
C ASP A 224 21.47 14.07 -6.14
N ALA A 225 22.22 13.05 -6.59
CA ALA A 225 21.83 11.65 -6.45
C ALA A 225 21.67 11.23 -4.98
N GLU A 226 22.49 11.75 -4.08
CA GLU A 226 22.40 11.49 -2.63
C GLU A 226 21.08 12.03 -2.05
N ALA A 227 20.75 13.30 -2.32
CA ALA A 227 19.49 13.90 -1.87
C ALA A 227 18.26 13.17 -2.44
N THR A 228 18.34 12.72 -3.70
CA THR A 228 17.29 11.90 -4.32
C THR A 228 17.14 10.55 -3.62
N ARG A 229 18.26 9.90 -3.27
CA ARG A 229 18.27 8.63 -2.52
C ARG A 229 17.67 8.78 -1.13
N ILE A 230 17.99 9.85 -0.41
CA ILE A 230 17.43 10.14 0.92
C ILE A 230 15.91 10.34 0.82
N ARG A 231 15.42 11.12 -0.15
CA ARG A 231 13.97 11.30 -0.37
C ARG A 231 13.28 9.99 -0.72
N GLN A 232 13.93 9.15 -1.52
CA GLN A 232 13.43 7.82 -1.87
C GLN A 232 13.30 6.93 -0.62
N TYR A 233 14.33 6.81 0.20
CA TYR A 233 14.27 6.03 1.45
C TYR A 233 13.30 6.60 2.47
N ARG A 234 13.19 7.93 2.59
CA ARG A 234 12.14 8.56 3.40
C ARG A 234 10.76 8.06 2.96
N SER A 235 10.51 8.08 1.65
CA SER A 235 9.20 7.70 1.12
C SER A 235 8.90 6.21 1.33
N GLU A 236 9.88 5.34 1.09
CA GLU A 236 9.77 3.89 1.35
C GLU A 236 9.54 3.60 2.85
N THR A 237 10.29 4.24 3.76
CA THR A 237 10.11 4.06 5.22
C THR A 237 8.78 4.59 5.73
N VAL A 238 8.28 5.70 5.19
CA VAL A 238 6.93 6.20 5.47
C VAL A 238 5.89 5.17 5.03
N ALA A 239 6.02 4.63 3.81
CA ALA A 239 5.12 3.61 3.30
C ALA A 239 5.11 2.35 4.17
N MET A 240 6.29 1.86 4.58
CA MET A 240 6.44 0.71 5.48
C MET A 240 5.73 0.92 6.82
N GLY A 241 5.86 2.11 7.41
CA GLY A 241 5.25 2.41 8.72
C GLY A 241 3.72 2.50 8.68
N LEU A 242 3.12 2.59 7.48
CA LEU A 242 1.70 2.82 7.27
C LEU A 242 1.07 1.78 6.34
N LEU A 243 1.68 0.61 6.19
CA LEU A 243 1.13 -0.47 5.36
C LEU A 243 -0.28 -0.87 5.81
N ALA A 244 -1.12 -1.18 4.82
CA ALA A 244 -2.43 -1.73 5.07
C ALA A 244 -2.31 -3.09 5.77
N PRO A 245 -3.18 -3.39 6.75
CA PRO A 245 -3.14 -4.66 7.48
C PRO A 245 -3.59 -5.87 6.64
N ALA A 246 -4.11 -5.63 5.43
CA ALA A 246 -4.62 -6.63 4.52
C ALA A 246 -4.17 -6.31 3.09
N SER A 247 -4.00 -7.35 2.27
CA SER A 247 -3.73 -7.20 0.84
C SER A 247 -4.93 -6.60 0.11
N LEU A 248 -4.71 -6.01 -1.08
CA LEU A 248 -5.82 -5.46 -1.87
C LEU A 248 -6.89 -6.52 -2.19
N ILE A 249 -6.50 -7.78 -2.39
CA ILE A 249 -7.43 -8.90 -2.60
C ILE A 249 -8.35 -9.05 -1.39
N GLU A 250 -7.77 -9.10 -0.19
CA GLU A 250 -8.52 -9.28 1.05
C GLU A 250 -9.43 -8.09 1.33
N ILE A 251 -8.96 -6.86 1.06
CA ILE A 251 -9.77 -5.64 1.20
C ILE A 251 -10.98 -5.71 0.27
N VAL A 252 -10.80 -6.06 -1.01
CA VAL A 252 -11.91 -6.19 -1.97
C VAL A 252 -12.83 -7.35 -1.59
N ALA A 253 -12.29 -8.48 -1.12
CA ALA A 253 -13.09 -9.62 -0.67
C ALA A 253 -13.87 -9.33 0.62
N GLU A 254 -13.35 -8.48 1.52
CA GLU A 254 -14.09 -7.95 2.67
C GLU A 254 -15.21 -7.00 2.22
N ALA A 255 -14.93 -6.13 1.27
CA ALA A 255 -15.94 -5.26 0.65
C ALA A 255 -17.07 -6.08 0.02
N ASP A 256 -16.72 -7.15 -0.70
CA ASP A 256 -17.66 -8.07 -1.36
C ASP A 256 -18.60 -8.74 -0.36
N ARG A 257 -18.04 -9.23 0.74
CA ARG A 257 -18.82 -9.87 1.84
C ARG A 257 -19.76 -8.89 2.54
N THR A 258 -19.46 -7.59 2.52
CA THR A 258 -20.26 -6.55 3.18
C THR A 258 -21.40 -6.03 2.28
N LEU A 259 -21.29 -6.26 0.96
CA LEU A 259 -22.22 -5.73 -0.05
C LEU A 259 -23.68 -6.22 0.08
N PRO A 260 -23.98 -7.51 0.35
CA PRO A 260 -25.36 -8.02 0.28
C PRO A 260 -26.32 -7.31 1.24
N ASP A 261 -25.84 -6.95 2.43
CA ASP A 261 -26.67 -6.44 3.50
C ASP A 261 -26.45 -4.95 3.78
N ASN A 262 -25.25 -4.40 3.52
CA ASN A 262 -24.82 -3.14 4.13
C ASN A 262 -23.91 -2.26 3.24
N VAL A 263 -24.26 -2.08 1.97
CA VAL A 263 -23.48 -1.22 1.03
C VAL A 263 -23.13 0.17 1.59
N HIS A 264 -24.03 0.76 2.38
CA HIS A 264 -23.86 2.10 2.95
C HIS A 264 -22.93 2.14 4.17
N LEU A 265 -22.64 1.01 4.82
CA LEU A 265 -21.71 0.93 5.95
C LEU A 265 -20.26 0.80 5.49
N TRP A 266 -20.03 0.16 4.34
CA TRP A 266 -18.68 -0.08 3.82
C TRP A 266 -17.78 1.17 3.76
N PRO A 267 -18.24 2.37 3.30
CA PRO A 267 -17.38 3.55 3.30
C PRO A 267 -16.85 3.95 4.68
N ALA A 268 -17.66 3.80 5.74
CA ALA A 268 -17.26 4.10 7.10
C ALA A 268 -16.27 3.06 7.63
N ASP A 269 -16.55 1.77 7.41
CA ASP A 269 -15.67 0.66 7.79
C ASP A 269 -14.31 0.76 7.07
N PHE A 270 -14.34 1.00 5.76
CA PHE A 270 -13.15 1.23 4.95
C PHE A 270 -12.33 2.40 5.47
N HIS A 271 -12.97 3.53 5.78
CA HIS A 271 -12.26 4.72 6.27
C HIS A 271 -11.55 4.44 7.61
N SER A 272 -12.19 3.70 8.50
CA SER A 272 -11.60 3.37 9.81
C SER A 272 -10.40 2.41 9.70
N LYS A 273 -10.38 1.51 8.71
CA LYS A 273 -9.38 0.44 8.59
C LYS A 273 -8.27 0.74 7.59
N TYR A 274 -8.62 1.29 6.42
CA TYR A 274 -7.78 1.27 5.22
C TYR A 274 -7.48 2.64 4.62
N TYR A 275 -8.25 3.68 4.95
CA TYR A 275 -7.96 5.02 4.44
C TYR A 275 -6.57 5.48 4.87
N ASP A 276 -5.85 6.11 3.94
CA ASP A 276 -4.47 6.61 4.14
C ASP A 276 -3.43 5.50 4.39
N ARG A 277 -3.83 4.22 4.28
CA ARG A 277 -2.92 3.07 4.38
C ARG A 277 -2.23 2.82 3.05
N TRP A 278 -0.98 2.43 3.15
CA TRP A 278 -0.13 2.15 2.00
C TRP A 278 -0.29 0.71 1.53
N LEU A 279 -0.26 0.53 0.22
CA LEU A 279 -0.11 -0.75 -0.43
C LEU A 279 1.16 -0.75 -1.27
N ILE A 280 1.86 -1.88 -1.26
CA ILE A 280 2.95 -2.16 -2.21
C ILE A 280 2.38 -3.10 -3.26
N LEU A 281 2.34 -2.63 -4.51
CA LEU A 281 1.74 -3.35 -5.62
C LEU A 281 2.83 -3.66 -6.65
N GLU A 282 3.02 -4.95 -6.94
CA GLU A 282 3.92 -5.41 -8.00
C GLU A 282 3.12 -5.92 -9.19
N LEU A 283 3.12 -5.14 -10.27
CA LEU A 283 2.16 -5.27 -11.35
C LEU A 283 2.78 -4.97 -12.74
N PRO A 284 2.26 -5.59 -13.81
CA PRO A 284 2.64 -5.21 -15.16
C PRO A 284 2.02 -3.84 -15.53
N ALA A 285 2.86 -2.86 -15.81
CA ALA A 285 2.46 -1.57 -16.35
C ALA A 285 2.80 -1.48 -17.85
N ARG A 286 1.92 -0.86 -18.64
CA ARG A 286 2.13 -0.54 -20.06
C ARG A 286 1.59 0.84 -20.36
N ARG A 287 2.22 1.57 -21.29
CA ARG A 287 1.70 2.87 -21.72
C ARG A 287 0.51 2.65 -22.65
N LEU A 288 -0.69 3.05 -22.22
CA LEU A 288 -1.91 3.02 -23.04
C LEU A 288 -2.22 4.43 -23.56
N LYS A 289 -2.38 4.57 -24.88
CA LYS A 289 -2.91 5.79 -25.50
C LYS A 289 -4.43 5.75 -25.42
N LEU A 290 -4.99 6.07 -24.25
CA LEU A 290 -6.44 5.99 -24.03
C LEU A 290 -7.21 7.11 -24.74
N ASP A 291 -6.59 8.28 -24.91
CA ASP A 291 -7.15 9.41 -25.65
C ASP A 291 -6.06 10.05 -26.52
N PRO A 292 -6.19 10.09 -27.86
CA PRO A 292 -5.22 10.76 -28.72
C PRO A 292 -5.09 12.27 -28.44
N LYS A 293 -6.02 12.88 -27.67
CA LYS A 293 -6.00 14.30 -27.32
C LYS A 293 -5.46 14.60 -25.92
N ARG A 294 -5.37 13.61 -25.04
CA ARG A 294 -4.80 13.76 -23.69
C ARG A 294 -3.68 12.75 -23.52
N ASP A 295 -2.44 13.23 -23.45
CA ASP A 295 -1.25 12.41 -23.14
C ASP A 295 -1.22 11.99 -21.66
N THR A 296 -2.38 11.65 -21.10
CA THR A 296 -2.51 11.11 -19.75
C THR A 296 -2.15 9.63 -19.80
N LEU A 297 -0.99 9.28 -19.24
CA LEU A 297 -0.60 7.91 -18.93
C LEU A 297 -1.64 7.31 -17.97
N THR A 298 -2.57 6.53 -18.53
CA THR A 298 -3.47 5.71 -17.71
C THR A 298 -2.86 4.33 -17.61
N THR A 299 -2.35 3.99 -16.44
CA THR A 299 -1.86 2.63 -16.17
C THR A 299 -3.06 1.76 -15.90
N TYR A 300 -3.52 1.05 -16.93
CA TYR A 300 -4.62 0.10 -16.76
C TYR A 300 -4.11 -1.16 -16.08
N LEU A 301 -4.63 -1.39 -14.87
CA LEU A 301 -4.36 -2.58 -14.09
C LEU A 301 -5.55 -3.52 -14.21
N GLU A 302 -5.46 -4.44 -15.17
CA GLU A 302 -6.45 -5.51 -15.29
C GLU A 302 -6.13 -6.57 -14.24
N TRP A 303 -6.75 -6.45 -13.08
CA TRP A 303 -6.69 -7.48 -12.05
C TRP A 303 -7.99 -8.25 -12.00
N SER A 304 -7.99 -9.46 -12.56
CA SER A 304 -9.12 -10.38 -12.41
C SER A 304 -8.97 -11.19 -11.13
N VAL A 305 -9.34 -10.61 -9.99
CA VAL A 305 -9.67 -11.44 -8.81
C VAL A 305 -11.10 -11.95 -9.04
N PRO A 306 -11.33 -13.27 -9.05
CA PRO A 306 -12.70 -13.78 -9.07
C PRO A 306 -13.36 -13.39 -7.73
N THR A 307 -14.26 -12.42 -7.74
CA THR A 307 -15.19 -12.20 -6.64
C THR A 307 -16.54 -12.82 -6.99
N GLU A 308 -17.39 -13.06 -6.00
CA GLU A 308 -18.69 -13.70 -6.23
C GLU A 308 -19.62 -12.77 -7.01
N THR A 309 -19.44 -11.45 -6.85
CA THR A 309 -20.35 -10.44 -7.41
C THR A 309 -19.83 -9.71 -8.65
N GLY A 310 -18.52 -9.77 -8.97
CA GLY A 310 -17.97 -9.02 -10.11
C GLY A 310 -16.48 -9.20 -10.36
N ARG A 311 -15.94 -8.35 -11.24
CA ARG A 311 -14.49 -8.23 -11.48
C ARG A 311 -14.03 -6.89 -10.95
N PRO A 312 -13.05 -6.83 -10.03
CA PRO A 312 -12.49 -5.56 -9.63
C PRO A 312 -11.76 -4.93 -10.82
N VAL A 313 -11.98 -3.64 -11.03
CA VAL A 313 -11.26 -2.85 -12.02
C VAL A 313 -10.49 -1.78 -11.27
N VAL A 314 -9.17 -1.89 -11.31
CA VAL A 314 -8.28 -0.92 -10.69
C VAL A 314 -7.96 0.14 -11.74
N LEU A 315 -8.50 1.35 -11.55
CA LEU A 315 -8.26 2.49 -12.43
C LEU A 315 -7.38 3.48 -11.69
N ALA A 316 -6.11 3.56 -12.10
CA ALA A 316 -5.15 4.44 -11.45
C ALA A 316 -4.21 5.10 -12.46
N THR A 317 -3.94 6.38 -12.22
CA THR A 317 -2.84 7.11 -12.84
C THR A 317 -1.85 7.42 -11.75
N PHE A 318 -0.59 7.05 -11.96
CA PHE A 318 0.48 7.25 -10.97
C PHE A 318 1.50 8.23 -11.55
N PRO A 319 1.56 9.48 -11.05
CA PRO A 319 2.56 10.46 -11.45
C PRO A 319 4.01 9.94 -11.35
N ALA A 320 4.29 9.05 -10.39
CA ALA A 320 5.61 8.42 -10.26
C ALA A 320 6.06 7.63 -11.51
N LEU A 321 5.11 7.19 -12.34
CA LEU A 321 5.40 6.49 -13.59
C LEU A 321 5.74 7.40 -14.76
N GLU A 322 5.55 8.72 -14.66
CA GLU A 322 5.85 9.65 -15.76
C GLU A 322 7.33 9.63 -16.15
N LYS A 323 8.21 9.44 -15.17
CA LYS A 323 9.66 9.33 -15.37
C LYS A 323 10.11 7.92 -15.76
N PHE A 324 9.27 6.91 -15.54
CA PHE A 324 9.63 5.52 -15.84
C PHE A 324 9.42 5.23 -17.33
N PRO A 325 10.43 4.72 -18.06
CA PRO A 325 10.33 4.47 -19.50
C PRO A 325 9.43 3.27 -19.80
N LEU A 326 8.11 3.49 -19.76
CA LEU A 326 7.09 2.53 -20.15
C LEU A 326 7.01 2.43 -21.67
N THR A 327 7.17 1.22 -22.19
CA THR A 327 6.93 0.87 -23.59
C THR A 327 5.50 0.33 -23.77
N GLU A 328 5.13 -0.04 -25.01
CA GLU A 328 3.86 -0.73 -25.28
C GLU A 328 3.84 -2.15 -24.70
N GLN A 329 5.02 -2.76 -24.51
CA GLN A 329 5.15 -4.06 -23.86
C GLN A 329 4.96 -3.91 -22.34
N PRO A 330 4.18 -4.79 -21.71
CA PRO A 330 3.99 -4.76 -20.26
C PRO A 330 5.33 -5.02 -19.56
N ARG A 331 5.66 -4.16 -18.59
CA ARG A 331 6.83 -4.27 -17.73
C ARG A 331 6.39 -4.32 -16.28
N THR A 332 6.95 -5.23 -15.51
CA THR A 332 6.72 -5.27 -14.06
C THR A 332 7.25 -4.00 -13.42
N VAL A 333 6.41 -3.35 -12.62
CA VAL A 333 6.75 -2.20 -11.79
C VAL A 333 6.25 -2.47 -10.37
N ILE A 334 7.04 -2.07 -9.39
CA ILE A 334 6.70 -2.14 -7.97
C ILE A 334 6.40 -0.73 -7.49
N ILE A 335 5.16 -0.48 -7.08
CA ILE A 335 4.67 0.85 -6.72
C ILE A 335 4.17 0.80 -5.28
N GLY A 336 4.62 1.74 -4.45
CA GLY A 336 3.97 2.06 -3.18
C GLY A 336 2.93 3.14 -3.41
N VAL A 337 1.70 2.97 -2.92
CA VAL A 337 0.67 4.00 -3.02
C VAL A 337 -0.34 3.92 -1.88
N GLN A 338 -0.90 5.06 -1.46
CA GLN A 338 -1.98 5.07 -0.48
C GLN A 338 -3.35 4.76 -1.08
N LEU A 339 -4.15 4.03 -0.32
CA LEU A 339 -5.55 3.78 -0.59
C LEU A 339 -6.41 5.01 -0.30
N GLU A 340 -7.21 5.41 -1.29
CA GLU A 340 -8.17 6.52 -1.16
C GLU A 340 -9.59 5.99 -0.94
N SER A 341 -10.05 5.06 -1.79
CA SER A 341 -11.36 4.45 -1.66
C SER A 341 -11.50 3.13 -2.40
N VAL A 342 -12.43 2.28 -1.93
CA VAL A 342 -12.90 1.09 -2.63
C VAL A 342 -14.40 1.19 -2.72
N THR A 343 -14.94 1.35 -3.93
CA THR A 343 -16.37 1.62 -4.15
C THR A 343 -16.96 0.63 -5.15
N TRP A 344 -18.23 0.27 -4.97
CA TRP A 344 -18.95 -0.57 -5.90
C TRP A 344 -19.72 0.30 -6.91
N GLU A 345 -19.41 0.15 -8.20
CA GLU A 345 -20.16 0.80 -9.28
C GLU A 345 -20.96 -0.25 -10.05
N ARG A 346 -22.28 -0.04 -10.18
CA ARG A 346 -23.12 -0.88 -11.02
C ARG A 346 -22.92 -0.49 -12.48
N GLU A 347 -22.64 -1.46 -13.34
CA GLU A 347 -22.39 -1.24 -14.77
C GLU A 347 -23.66 -0.78 -15.50
N SER A 348 -24.82 -1.26 -15.07
CA SER A 348 -26.12 -0.89 -15.60
C SER A 348 -27.15 -0.84 -14.48
N ARG A 349 -28.16 0.04 -14.63
CA ARG A 349 -29.25 0.17 -13.66
C ARG A 349 -30.09 -1.10 -13.55
N LYS A 350 -30.03 -1.99 -14.55
CA LYS A 350 -30.80 -3.24 -14.62
C LYS A 350 -29.96 -4.49 -14.34
N ASP A 351 -28.64 -4.41 -14.38
CA ASP A 351 -27.78 -5.58 -14.15
C ASP A 351 -27.40 -5.69 -12.68
N THR A 352 -27.38 -6.94 -12.20
CA THR A 352 -26.77 -7.30 -10.91
C THR A 352 -25.25 -7.30 -10.98
N VAL A 353 -24.70 -7.24 -12.19
CA VAL A 353 -23.26 -7.16 -12.43
C VAL A 353 -22.80 -5.73 -12.17
N GLY A 354 -21.83 -5.61 -11.27
CA GLY A 354 -21.09 -4.38 -11.06
C GLY A 354 -19.60 -4.66 -10.98
N ARG A 355 -18.85 -3.61 -10.72
CA ARG A 355 -17.40 -3.65 -10.61
C ARG A 355 -16.96 -2.90 -9.36
N TRP A 356 -15.95 -3.42 -8.71
CA TRP A 356 -15.22 -2.70 -7.68
C TRP A 356 -14.27 -1.71 -8.33
N ILE A 357 -14.36 -0.44 -7.95
CA ILE A 357 -13.44 0.62 -8.32
C ILE A 357 -12.57 0.91 -7.11
N VAL A 358 -11.28 0.59 -7.25
CA VAL A 358 -10.24 0.96 -6.30
C VAL A 358 -9.60 2.26 -6.77
N ARG A 359 -9.60 3.27 -5.90
CA ARG A 359 -8.91 4.55 -6.12
C ARG A 359 -7.75 4.66 -5.15
N PHE A 360 -6.67 5.24 -5.64
CA PHE A 360 -5.47 5.51 -4.87
C PHE A 360 -5.17 7.00 -4.87
N ASN A 361 -4.55 7.48 -3.81
CA ASN A 361 -4.06 8.86 -3.74
C ASN A 361 -2.85 9.02 -4.66
N GLN A 362 -3.07 9.64 -5.82
CA GLN A 362 -2.09 9.78 -6.89
C GLN A 362 -0.86 10.60 -6.46
N GLU A 363 -1.03 11.54 -5.54
CA GLU A 363 0.05 12.40 -5.06
C GLU A 363 1.07 11.64 -4.20
N THR A 364 0.68 10.47 -3.68
CA THR A 364 1.51 9.64 -2.79
C THR A 364 2.13 8.45 -3.49
N SER A 365 1.97 8.32 -4.81
CA SER A 365 2.59 7.20 -5.53
C SER A 365 4.12 7.33 -5.50
N ILE A 366 4.80 6.22 -5.19
CA ILE A 366 6.26 6.10 -5.26
C ILE A 366 6.65 4.85 -6.01
N LEU A 367 7.73 4.93 -6.79
CA LEU A 367 8.38 3.74 -7.34
C LEU A 367 9.19 3.10 -6.23
N TRP A 368 8.99 1.83 -5.93
CA TRP A 368 9.88 1.11 -5.02
C TRP A 368 11.21 0.82 -5.72
N THR A 369 12.33 1.04 -5.04
CA THR A 369 13.66 0.92 -5.67
C THR A 369 14.62 0.02 -4.91
N ASP A 370 14.40 -0.17 -3.61
CA ASP A 370 15.33 -0.90 -2.75
C ASP A 370 14.81 -2.29 -2.37
N LEU A 371 15.67 -3.29 -2.55
CA LEU A 371 15.35 -4.69 -2.28
C LEU A 371 15.22 -4.96 -0.78
N ASP A 372 16.15 -4.42 0.02
CA ASP A 372 16.16 -4.65 1.46
C ASP A 372 14.92 -3.99 2.10
N ALA A 373 14.55 -2.80 1.62
CA ALA A 373 13.30 -2.16 2.04
C ALA A 373 12.07 -2.99 1.65
N TYR A 374 12.08 -3.58 0.43
CA TYR A 374 10.97 -4.41 -0.07
C TYR A 374 10.77 -5.66 0.80
N GLU A 375 11.85 -6.36 1.11
CA GLU A 375 11.81 -7.52 2.00
C GLU A 375 11.40 -7.14 3.43
N ALA A 376 11.92 -6.03 3.94
CA ALA A 376 11.57 -5.53 5.27
C ALA A 376 10.12 -5.07 5.39
N ALA A 377 9.48 -4.70 4.27
CA ALA A 377 8.04 -4.45 4.20
C ALA A 377 7.20 -5.76 4.31
N GLY A 378 7.85 -6.91 4.45
CA GLY A 378 7.21 -8.23 4.53
C GLY A 378 6.93 -8.85 3.16
N MET A 379 7.43 -8.25 2.08
CA MET A 379 7.26 -8.78 0.72
C MET A 379 8.27 -9.90 0.49
N THR A 380 7.88 -11.14 0.81
CA THR A 380 8.75 -12.31 0.66
C THR A 380 8.67 -12.93 -0.73
N PHE A 381 9.80 -13.43 -1.23
CA PHE A 381 9.87 -14.26 -2.42
C PHE A 381 9.33 -15.66 -2.15
N SER A 382 8.16 -15.99 -2.70
CA SER A 382 7.78 -17.39 -2.87
C SER A 382 8.36 -17.88 -4.21
N ASP A 383 9.46 -18.64 -4.16
CA ASP A 383 10.12 -19.23 -5.34
C ASP A 383 9.14 -19.99 -6.24
N ASP A 384 8.06 -20.52 -5.67
CA ASP A 384 7.03 -21.27 -6.39
C ASP A 384 6.23 -20.44 -7.41
N TYR A 385 6.15 -19.12 -7.24
CA TYR A 385 5.32 -18.25 -8.08
C TYR A 385 6.07 -17.09 -8.70
N ARG A 386 7.14 -16.61 -8.05
CA ARG A 386 7.88 -15.44 -8.50
C ARG A 386 9.38 -15.62 -8.24
N PRO A 387 10.22 -15.75 -9.28
CA PRO A 387 11.65 -15.82 -9.10
C PRO A 387 12.17 -14.48 -8.58
N SER A 388 12.96 -14.47 -7.49
CA SER A 388 13.53 -13.25 -6.89
C SER A 388 14.27 -12.38 -7.91
N ARG A 389 14.96 -13.01 -8.86
CA ARG A 389 15.65 -12.34 -9.98
C ARG A 389 14.76 -11.39 -10.79
N SER A 390 13.47 -11.70 -10.93
CA SER A 390 12.55 -10.87 -11.71
C SER A 390 12.19 -9.57 -10.99
N THR A 391 12.03 -9.62 -9.67
CA THR A 391 11.78 -8.47 -8.80
C THR A 391 13.04 -7.62 -8.66
N GLU A 392 14.20 -8.24 -8.42
CA GLU A 392 15.50 -7.55 -8.42
C GLU A 392 15.72 -6.76 -9.72
N ALA A 393 15.46 -7.38 -10.87
CA ALA A 393 15.56 -6.71 -12.17
C ALA A 393 14.52 -5.59 -12.36
N ALA A 394 13.34 -5.67 -11.73
CA ALA A 394 12.36 -4.60 -11.74
C ALA A 394 12.83 -3.41 -10.87
N LEU A 395 13.23 -3.67 -9.63
CA LEU A 395 13.75 -2.66 -8.69
C LEU A 395 14.98 -1.96 -9.25
N GLN A 396 15.91 -2.70 -9.84
CA GLN A 396 17.12 -2.16 -10.45
C GLN A 396 16.81 -1.19 -11.60
N ARG A 397 15.88 -1.56 -12.49
CA ARG A 397 15.43 -0.66 -13.57
C ARG A 397 14.72 0.58 -13.04
N GLN A 398 13.93 0.45 -11.99
CA GLN A 398 13.26 1.58 -11.33
C GLN A 398 14.28 2.53 -10.70
N ARG A 399 15.28 1.98 -10.01
CA ARG A 399 16.40 2.74 -9.46
C ARG A 399 17.15 3.54 -10.54
N GLU A 400 17.52 2.88 -11.64
CA GLU A 400 18.18 3.53 -12.79
C GLU A 400 17.33 4.64 -13.41
N SER A 401 16.02 4.43 -13.55
CA SER A 401 15.11 5.44 -14.12
C SER A 401 14.99 6.71 -13.26
N LEU A 402 15.25 6.59 -11.96
CA LEU A 402 15.26 7.69 -11.01
C LEU A 402 16.64 8.37 -10.91
N GLY A 403 17.64 7.92 -11.67
CA GLY A 403 19.01 8.43 -11.60
C GLY A 403 19.70 8.09 -10.27
N LEU A 404 19.21 7.09 -9.55
CA LEU A 404 19.85 6.59 -8.35
C LEU A 404 20.99 5.66 -8.77
N GLU A 405 22.21 6.00 -8.36
CA GLU A 405 23.37 5.16 -8.63
C GLU A 405 23.16 3.78 -7.98
N THR A 406 23.36 2.73 -8.76
CA THR A 406 23.46 1.39 -8.22
C THR A 406 24.62 1.40 -7.23
N PRO A 407 24.41 1.02 -5.96
CA PRO A 407 25.55 0.83 -5.07
C PRO A 407 26.50 -0.12 -5.78
N ALA A 408 27.76 0.31 -5.95
CA ALA A 408 28.77 -0.56 -6.54
C ALA A 408 28.66 -1.90 -5.82
N PRO A 409 28.57 -3.03 -6.55
CA PRO A 409 28.48 -4.34 -5.92
C PRO A 409 29.60 -4.38 -4.87
N PRO A 410 29.28 -4.80 -3.62
CA PRO A 410 30.26 -4.79 -2.54
C PRO A 410 31.50 -5.44 -3.12
N ALA A 411 32.63 -4.71 -3.12
CA ALA A 411 33.85 -5.13 -3.80
C ALA A 411 34.08 -6.58 -3.43
N GLY A 412 33.81 -7.48 -4.39
CA GLY A 412 33.51 -8.87 -4.08
C GLY A 412 34.63 -9.40 -3.22
N ASP A 413 34.27 -10.04 -2.10
CA ASP A 413 35.25 -10.72 -1.27
C ASP A 413 36.09 -11.57 -2.23
N PRO A 414 37.39 -11.28 -2.44
CA PRO A 414 38.17 -11.88 -3.51
C PRO A 414 38.25 -13.41 -3.38
N ASP A 415 37.87 -13.94 -2.22
CA ASP A 415 37.81 -15.35 -1.89
C ASP A 415 36.40 -15.98 -2.04
N ALA A 416 35.37 -15.21 -2.41
CA ALA A 416 34.05 -15.77 -2.71
C ALA A 416 34.14 -16.68 -3.95
N PRO A 417 33.77 -17.96 -3.86
CA PRO A 417 33.87 -18.89 -4.98
C PRO A 417 33.05 -18.35 -6.15
N ALA A 418 33.69 -18.22 -7.32
CA ALA A 418 33.08 -17.71 -8.54
C ALA A 418 31.70 -18.35 -8.73
N SER A 419 30.67 -17.51 -8.79
CA SER A 419 29.30 -17.97 -9.00
C SER A 419 29.24 -18.79 -10.29
N PRO A 420 28.70 -20.02 -10.28
CA PRO A 420 28.61 -20.86 -11.48
C PRO A 420 27.77 -20.26 -12.61
N ALA A 421 27.15 -19.09 -12.39
CA ALA A 421 26.38 -18.34 -13.38
C ALA A 421 27.23 -17.54 -14.38
N ASP A 422 28.51 -17.26 -14.08
CA ASP A 422 29.42 -16.55 -15.00
C ASP A 422 30.26 -17.50 -15.87
N ALA A 423 29.96 -18.81 -15.83
CA ALA A 423 30.55 -19.75 -16.77
C ALA A 423 30.11 -19.36 -18.20
N PRO A 424 31.04 -19.10 -19.13
CA PRO A 424 30.70 -18.76 -20.50
C PRO A 424 29.80 -19.85 -21.08
N ALA A 425 28.69 -19.43 -21.71
CA ALA A 425 27.77 -20.35 -22.36
C ALA A 425 28.55 -21.28 -23.29
N PRO A 426 28.32 -22.61 -23.26
CA PRO A 426 29.08 -23.54 -24.08
C PRO A 426 28.91 -23.15 -25.55
N GLU A 427 30.02 -22.83 -26.21
CA GLU A 427 30.08 -22.62 -27.65
C GLU A 427 29.44 -23.84 -28.33
N GLN A 428 28.31 -23.61 -28.99
CA GLN A 428 27.71 -24.62 -29.85
C GLN A 428 28.59 -24.73 -31.10
N THR A 429 29.48 -25.71 -31.11
CA THR A 429 30.16 -26.16 -32.32
C THR A 429 29.15 -26.86 -33.23
N THR A 430 28.87 -26.22 -34.36
CA THR A 430 28.07 -26.73 -35.47
C THR A 430 28.79 -27.79 -36.29
#